data_AF-A0A673SNI8-F1
#
_entry.id   AF-A0A673SNI8-F1
#
_cell.length_a   1.000
_cell.length_b   1.000
_cell.length_c   1.000
_cell.angle_alpha   90.00
_cell.angle_beta   90.00
_cell.angle_gamma   90.00
#
_symmetry.space_group_name_H-M   'P 1'
#
loop_
_entity.id
_entity.type
_entity.pdbx_description
1 polymer ?
#
loop_
_entity_poly.entity_id
_entity_poly.type
_entity_poly.pdbx_seq_one_letter_code
_entity_poly.pdbx_strand_id
1 'polypeptide(L)'
;MIHFILLFSRQGKLRLQKWYTTLPDKERKKITREIVQIVLLRGQRTSSFVDWKELKLVYKRYATYVLTVCLYLKTPKCSTP
;
A
#
# COMPACT_ATOMS: atom_id res chain seq x y z
N MET A 1 -10.47 -6.87 4.93
CA MET A 1 -10.24 -7.66 3.69
C MET A 1 -8.98 -7.12 2.99
N ILE A 2 -8.25 -7.93 2.21
CA ILE A 2 -7.08 -7.46 1.43
C ILE A 2 -7.60 -6.87 0.10
N HIS A 3 -7.20 -5.64 -0.23
CA HIS A 3 -7.64 -4.96 -1.46
C HIS A 3 -6.69 -5.16 -2.62
N PHE A 4 -5.39 -5.09 -2.32
CA PHE A 4 -4.35 -5.28 -3.31
C PHE A 4 -2.99 -5.55 -2.64
N ILE A 5 -2.13 -6.15 -3.44
CA ILE A 5 -0.72 -6.38 -3.12
C ILE A 5 0.11 -5.70 -4.20
N LEU A 6 1.05 -4.88 -3.78
CA LEU A 6 2.00 -4.19 -4.65
C LEU A 6 3.42 -4.59 -4.27
N LEU A 7 4.22 -4.87 -5.29
CA LEU A 7 5.64 -5.08 -5.18
C LEU A 7 6.34 -4.04 -6.04
N PHE A 8 7.19 -3.22 -5.44
CA PHE A 8 7.95 -2.21 -6.17
C PHE A 8 9.36 -2.05 -5.62
N SER A 9 10.23 -1.53 -6.47
CA SER A 9 11.62 -1.28 -6.12
C SER A 9 11.83 0.05 -5.42
N ARG A 10 13.01 0.23 -4.79
CA ARG A 10 13.42 1.53 -4.21
C ARG A 10 13.44 2.67 -5.25
N GLN A 11 13.58 2.33 -6.53
CA GLN A 11 13.49 3.28 -7.65
C GLN A 11 12.04 3.58 -8.09
N GLY A 12 11.03 3.03 -7.41
CA GLY A 12 9.61 3.17 -7.79
C GLY A 12 9.16 2.26 -8.93
N LYS A 13 10.04 1.39 -9.45
CA LYS A 13 9.68 0.42 -10.51
C LYS A 13 8.75 -0.66 -9.94
N LEU A 14 7.51 -0.68 -10.43
CA LEU A 14 6.51 -1.69 -10.09
C LEU A 14 6.89 -3.05 -10.73
N ARG A 15 6.93 -4.11 -9.93
CA ARG A 15 7.24 -5.48 -10.36
C ARG A 15 6.01 -6.38 -10.36
N LEU A 16 5.13 -6.19 -9.39
CA LEU A 16 3.90 -6.95 -9.27
C LEU A 16 2.79 -6.04 -8.76
N GLN A 17 1.62 -6.15 -9.38
CA GLN A 17 0.38 -5.61 -8.86
C GLN A 17 -0.70 -6.69 -8.93
N LYS A 18 -1.34 -6.96 -7.81
CA LYS A 18 -2.52 -7.82 -7.75
C LYS A 18 -3.62 -7.06 -7.05
N TRP A 19 -4.71 -6.81 -7.78
CA TRP A 19 -5.90 -6.15 -7.25
C TRP A 19 -6.97 -7.22 -7.01
N TYR A 20 -7.48 -7.26 -5.79
CA TYR A 20 -8.60 -8.11 -5.38
C TYR A 20 -9.93 -7.34 -5.40
N THR A 21 -9.88 -6.01 -5.40
CA THR A 21 -11.05 -5.14 -5.57
C THR A 21 -11.12 -4.59 -6.98
N THR A 22 -12.34 -4.55 -7.51
CA THR A 22 -12.65 -3.95 -8.82
C THR A 22 -12.67 -2.44 -8.72
N LEU A 23 -11.51 -1.82 -8.99
CA LEU A 23 -11.36 -0.38 -9.17
C LEU A 23 -11.08 -0.03 -10.64
N PRO A 24 -11.40 1.18 -11.12
CA PRO A 24 -11.02 1.62 -12.46
C PRO A 24 -9.50 1.82 -12.57
N ASP A 25 -8.91 1.51 -13.73
CA ASP A 25 -7.45 1.54 -13.92
C ASP A 25 -6.81 2.91 -13.70
N LYS A 26 -7.55 3.99 -13.95
CA LYS A 26 -7.10 5.36 -13.65
C LYS A 26 -6.86 5.55 -12.15
N GLU A 27 -7.76 5.05 -11.31
CA GLU A 27 -7.61 5.09 -9.86
C GLU A 27 -6.52 4.15 -9.38
N ARG A 28 -6.46 2.93 -9.91
CA ARG A 28 -5.39 1.98 -9.58
C ARG A 28 -4.01 2.61 -9.75
N LYS A 29 -3.76 3.23 -10.90
CA LYS A 29 -2.49 3.93 -11.18
C LYS A 29 -2.23 5.09 -10.23
N LYS A 30 -3.26 5.88 -9.88
CA LYS A 30 -3.15 6.99 -8.92
C LYS A 30 -2.76 6.48 -7.53
N ILE A 31 -3.49 5.47 -7.03
CA ILE A 31 -3.28 4.85 -5.72
C ILE A 31 -1.88 4.22 -5.65
N THR A 32 -1.47 3.47 -6.67
CA THR A 32 -0.11 2.88 -6.71
C THR A 32 0.97 3.94 -6.61
N ARG A 33 0.88 5.05 -7.38
CA ARG A 33 1.88 6.13 -7.34
C ARG A 33 1.95 6.80 -5.96
N GLU A 34 0.80 7.10 -5.38
CA GLU A 34 0.69 7.75 -4.07
C GLU A 34 1.34 6.88 -2.97
N ILE A 35 1.03 5.57 -2.95
CA ILE A 35 1.59 4.63 -1.98
C ILE A 35 3.09 4.46 -2.15
N VAL A 36 3.56 4.32 -3.40
CA VAL A 36 4.99 4.20 -3.68
C VAL A 36 5.73 5.43 -3.13
N GLN A 37 5.22 6.64 -3.35
CA GLN A 37 5.84 7.85 -2.81
C GLN A 37 5.86 7.87 -1.27
N ILE A 38 4.73 7.60 -0.62
CA ILE A 38 4.63 7.59 0.86
C ILE A 38 5.65 6.63 1.46
N VAL A 39 5.75 5.43 0.90
CA VAL A 39 6.62 4.38 1.43
C VAL A 39 8.10 4.66 1.11
N LEU A 40 8.41 5.26 -0.05
CA LEU A 40 9.79 5.66 -0.39
C LEU A 40 10.31 6.82 0.47
N LEU A 41 9.44 7.75 0.84
CA LEU A 41 9.78 8.86 1.74
C LEU A 41 9.96 8.40 3.19
N ARG A 42 9.41 7.24 3.57
CA ARG A 42 9.51 6.72 4.94
C ARG A 42 10.87 6.08 5.22
N GLY A 43 11.46 6.45 6.35
CA GLY A 43 12.73 5.93 6.83
C GLY A 43 12.64 4.49 7.38
N GLN A 44 13.77 3.77 7.36
CA GLN A 44 13.87 2.36 7.75
C GLN A 44 13.55 2.06 9.22
N ARG A 45 13.59 3.08 10.10
CA ARG A 45 13.30 2.94 11.54
C ARG A 45 11.84 3.15 11.91
N THR A 46 10.96 3.36 10.93
CA THR A 46 9.52 3.55 11.18
C THR A 46 8.78 2.23 11.15
N SER A 47 7.62 2.16 11.82
CA SER A 47 6.81 0.95 11.91
C SER A 47 6.42 0.41 10.52
N SER A 48 6.20 -0.90 10.42
CA SER A 48 5.72 -1.57 9.19
C SER A 48 4.26 -1.23 8.82
N PHE A 49 3.62 -0.35 9.58
CA PHE A 49 2.22 0.04 9.42
C PHE A 49 2.13 1.53 9.06
N VAL A 50 1.30 1.86 8.08
CA VAL A 50 0.96 3.23 7.68
C VAL A 50 -0.55 3.33 7.61
N ASP A 51 -1.12 4.28 8.34
CA ASP A 51 -2.54 4.61 8.18
C ASP A 51 -2.65 5.58 7.00
N TRP A 52 -3.38 5.18 5.96
CA TRP A 52 -3.63 5.98 4.77
C TRP A 52 -5.12 6.02 4.51
N LYS A 53 -5.70 7.20 4.71
CA LYS A 53 -7.16 7.41 4.69
C LYS A 53 -7.83 6.46 5.68
N GLU A 54 -8.84 5.71 5.24
CA GLU A 54 -9.57 4.72 6.02
C GLU A 54 -8.97 3.30 5.91
N LEU A 55 -7.77 3.20 5.33
CA LEU A 55 -7.09 1.93 5.11
C LEU A 55 -5.80 1.85 5.90
N LYS A 56 -5.43 0.62 6.26
CA LYS A 56 -4.15 0.32 6.90
C LYS A 56 -3.21 -0.35 5.90
N LEU A 57 -2.17 0.38 5.51
CA LEU A 57 -1.05 -0.17 4.76
C LEU A 57 -0.13 -0.95 5.68
N VAL A 58 0.23 -2.15 5.26
CA VAL A 58 1.28 -2.96 5.85
C VAL A 58 2.38 -3.08 4.81
N TYR A 59 3.59 -2.61 5.12
CA TYR A 59 4.73 -2.74 4.23
C TYR A 59 5.89 -3.43 4.93
N LYS A 60 6.63 -4.24 4.17
CA LYS A 60 7.85 -4.87 4.64
C LYS A 60 8.94 -4.72 3.59
N ARG A 61 10.08 -4.23 4.03
CA ARG A 61 11.29 -4.10 3.22
C ARG A 61 12.12 -5.36 3.39
N TYR A 62 12.11 -6.22 2.38
CA TYR A 62 12.85 -7.49 2.42
C TYR A 62 14.29 -7.35 1.93
N ALA A 63 14.54 -6.52 0.92
CA ALA A 63 15.86 -6.30 0.35
C ALA A 63 16.01 -4.86 -0.19
N THR A 64 17.24 -4.47 -0.56
CA THR A 64 17.56 -3.13 -1.12
C THR A 64 16.73 -2.77 -2.35
N TYR A 65 16.29 -3.79 -3.09
CA TYR A 65 15.63 -3.65 -4.37
C TYR A 65 14.11 -3.89 -4.34
N VAL A 66 13.54 -4.38 -3.24
CA VAL A 66 12.15 -4.86 -3.23
C VAL A 66 11.45 -4.49 -1.93
N LEU A 67 10.39 -3.69 -2.07
CA LEU A 67 9.41 -3.41 -1.04
C LEU A 67 8.07 -4.03 -1.40
N THR A 68 7.52 -4.78 -0.44
CA THR A 68 6.18 -5.38 -0.56
C THR A 68 5.23 -4.56 0.29
N VAL A 69 4.12 -4.11 -0.31
CA VAL A 69 3.05 -3.37 0.34
C VAL A 69 1.75 -4.13 0.17
N CYS A 70 1.09 -4.43 1.28
CA CYS A 70 -0.23 -5.04 1.35
C CYS A 70 -1.18 -4.04 2.01
N LEU A 71 -2.34 -3.81 1.40
CA LEU A 71 -3.33 -2.88 1.95
C LEU A 71 -4.53 -3.63 2.51
N TYR A 72 -4.78 -3.42 3.80
CA TYR A 72 -5.90 -3.97 4.53
C TYR A 72 -6.93 -2.86 4.78
N LEU A 73 -8.17 -3.03 4.29
CA LEU A 73 -9.28 -2.26 4.87
C LEU A 73 -9.50 -2.77 6.28
N LYS A 74 -9.45 -1.84 7.23
CA LYS A 74 -10.13 -1.98 8.50
C LYS A 74 -11.40 -1.14 8.40
N THR A 75 -12.51 -1.76 7.99
CA THR A 75 -13.85 -1.18 8.15
C THR A 75 -14.71 -2.10 9.00
N PRO A 76 -15.65 -1.58 9.82
CA PRO A 76 -15.98 -0.17 10.04
C PRO A 76 -15.57 0.32 11.46
N LYS A 77 -15.35 1.63 11.64
CA LYS A 77 -15.76 2.23 12.92
C LYS A 77 -17.28 2.08 12.93
N CYS A 78 -17.80 1.28 13.85
CA CYS A 78 -19.23 1.24 14.12
C CYS A 78 -19.73 2.67 14.27
N SER A 79 -20.51 3.12 13.30
CA SER A 79 -21.53 4.13 13.53
C SER A 79 -22.51 3.53 14.54
N THR A 80 -22.48 4.01 15.77
CA THR A 80 -23.54 3.78 16.75
C THR A 80 -23.61 4.97 17.70
N PRO A 81 -24.80 5.39 18.15
CA PRO A 81 -26.09 5.50 17.46
C PRO A 81 -26.33 6.91 16.90
#